data_AF-A0A8H7CYR5-F1
#
_entry.id   AF-A0A8H7CYR5-F1
#
_cell.length_a   1.000
_cell.length_b   1.000
_cell.length_c   1.000
_cell.angle_alpha   90.00
_cell.angle_beta   90.00
_cell.angle_gamma   90.00
#
_symmetry.space_group_name_H-M   'P 1'
#
loop_
_entity.id
_entity.type
_entity.pdbx_description
1 polymer ?
#
loop_
_entity_poly.entity_id
_entity_poly.type
_entity_poly.pdbx_seq_one_letter_code
_entity_poly.pdbx_strand_id
1 'polypeptide(L)'
;MSCAHYSPPFETLVNAVDSMPIYGIHPKSTILPSTPLFTLLLSHAPLFPLQLYALAAHYDIFDLAVPTSSHLLAFPLSRLTDEVVERMGATYLKRLFFLHFGRAEALKRVLGPPPHPHPPTPTCDFQSQKGLSRAWALATAYLAWDVRPDMSTNSLESALRPLAEHLSCDLCKNALNDRVKNLVVQWSIVKVGR
;
A
#
# COMPACT_ATOMS: atom_id res chain seq x y z
N MET A 1 -11.22 8.04 30.41
CA MET A 1 -11.78 6.71 30.76
C MET A 1 -11.97 5.93 29.47
N SER A 2 -11.45 4.70 29.36
CA SER A 2 -11.57 3.88 28.15
C SER A 2 -12.86 3.04 28.20
N CYS A 3 -13.66 3.09 27.13
CA CYS A 3 -14.87 2.28 26.98
C CYS A 3 -14.64 1.00 26.17
N ALA A 4 -13.38 0.67 25.85
CA ALA A 4 -13.04 -0.47 24.98
C ALA A 4 -13.55 -1.82 25.50
N HIS A 5 -13.65 -2.00 26.82
CA HIS A 5 -14.14 -3.24 27.44
C HIS A 5 -15.63 -3.52 27.15
N TYR A 6 -16.41 -2.49 26.76
CA TYR A 6 -17.79 -2.68 26.34
C TYR A 6 -17.94 -3.19 24.91
N SER A 7 -16.84 -3.24 24.13
CA SER A 7 -16.79 -3.71 22.74
C SER A 7 -18.01 -3.25 21.90
N PRO A 8 -18.31 -1.94 21.85
CA PRO A 8 -19.48 -1.46 21.14
C PRO A 8 -19.40 -1.84 19.65
N PRO A 9 -20.54 -2.17 19.01
CA PRO A 9 -20.59 -2.36 17.57
C PRO A 9 -20.09 -1.12 16.83
N PHE A 10 -19.47 -1.32 15.66
CA PHE A 10 -18.93 -0.23 14.86
C PHE A 10 -20.02 0.80 14.47
N GLU A 11 -21.22 0.34 14.13
CA GLU A 11 -22.36 1.22 13.83
C GLU A 11 -22.71 2.14 15.00
N THR A 12 -22.65 1.64 16.24
CA THR A 12 -22.88 2.45 17.44
C THR A 12 -21.84 3.55 17.58
N LEU A 13 -20.58 3.26 17.25
CA LEU A 13 -19.51 4.27 17.26
C LEU A 13 -19.73 5.33 16.17
N VAL A 14 -20.09 4.91 14.96
CA VAL A 14 -20.42 5.82 13.86
C VAL A 14 -21.56 6.74 14.26
N ASN A 15 -22.66 6.19 14.76
CA ASN A 15 -23.82 6.96 15.20
C ASN A 15 -23.48 7.93 16.35
N ALA A 16 -22.61 7.53 17.27
CA ALA A 16 -22.16 8.40 18.36
C ALA A 16 -21.34 9.58 17.83
N VAL A 17 -20.43 9.34 16.88
CA VAL A 17 -19.65 10.41 16.23
C VAL A 17 -20.57 11.31 15.41
N ASP A 18 -21.52 10.74 14.67
CA ASP A 18 -22.48 11.47 13.84
C ASP A 18 -23.41 12.37 14.68
N SER A 19 -23.67 11.97 15.92
CA SER A 19 -24.49 12.73 16.87
C SER A 19 -23.72 13.82 17.61
N MET A 20 -22.38 13.81 17.64
CA MET A 20 -21.58 14.81 18.37
C MET A 20 -21.94 16.27 18.02
N PRO A 21 -22.11 16.65 16.74
CA PRO A 21 -22.46 18.03 16.39
C PRO A 21 -23.80 18.49 16.97
N ILE A 22 -24.76 17.56 17.16
CA ILE A 22 -26.06 17.85 17.78
C ILE A 22 -25.88 18.35 19.22
N TYR A 23 -24.85 17.85 19.90
CA TYR A 23 -24.49 18.24 21.26
C TYR A 23 -23.42 19.34 21.31
N GLY A 24 -23.12 20.01 20.19
CA GLY A 24 -22.09 21.04 20.12
C GLY A 24 -20.65 20.52 20.25
N ILE A 25 -20.45 19.21 20.11
CA ILE A 25 -19.13 18.57 20.15
C ILE A 25 -18.61 18.48 18.72
N HIS A 26 -17.43 19.03 18.45
CA HIS A 26 -16.79 18.93 17.14
C HIS A 26 -15.91 17.67 17.07
N PRO A 27 -16.24 16.66 16.24
CA PRO A 27 -15.49 15.40 16.19
C PRO A 27 -13.99 15.59 15.95
N LYS A 28 -13.62 16.51 15.06
CA LYS A 28 -12.22 16.85 14.74
C LYS A 28 -11.41 17.30 15.96
N SER A 29 -12.00 18.06 16.88
CA SER A 29 -11.31 18.53 18.08
C SER A 29 -11.29 17.52 19.22
N THR A 30 -12.17 16.51 19.17
CA THR A 30 -12.36 15.54 20.27
C THR A 30 -11.72 14.19 19.96
N ILE A 31 -11.66 13.78 18.70
CA ILE A 31 -11.10 12.50 18.27
C ILE A 31 -9.63 12.72 17.89
N LEU A 32 -8.79 12.84 18.92
CA LEU A 32 -7.33 12.99 18.77
C LEU A 32 -6.62 11.65 19.06
N PRO A 33 -5.40 11.42 18.54
CA PRO A 33 -4.66 10.17 18.73
C PRO A 33 -4.50 9.70 20.19
N SER A 34 -4.52 10.64 21.15
CA SER A 34 -4.42 10.35 22.59
C SER A 34 -5.75 9.94 23.23
N THR A 35 -6.88 10.03 22.53
CA THR A 35 -8.19 9.77 23.12
C THR A 35 -8.60 8.29 22.99
N PRO A 36 -9.33 7.76 23.99
CA PRO A 36 -9.80 6.38 23.94
C PRO A 36 -10.72 6.09 22.74
N LEU A 37 -11.50 7.10 22.31
CA LEU A 37 -12.39 6.96 21.17
C LEU A 37 -11.61 6.82 19.85
N PHE A 38 -10.49 7.53 19.70
CA PHE A 38 -9.61 7.35 18.54
C PHE A 38 -9.08 5.92 18.47
N THR A 39 -8.53 5.40 19.57
CA THR A 39 -8.01 4.03 19.63
C THR A 39 -9.09 2.99 19.36
N LEU A 40 -10.29 3.22 19.89
CA LEU A 40 -11.43 2.34 19.69
C LEU A 40 -11.89 2.33 18.22
N LEU A 41 -12.06 3.50 17.60
CA LEU A 41 -12.37 3.61 16.18
C LEU A 41 -11.30 2.92 15.32
N LEU A 42 -10.02 3.16 15.61
CA LEU A 42 -8.91 2.59 14.85
C LEU A 42 -8.87 1.06 14.95
N SER A 43 -9.29 0.46 16.07
CA SER A 43 -9.37 -0.99 16.22
C SER A 43 -10.34 -1.66 15.23
N HIS A 44 -11.32 -0.91 14.70
CA HIS A 44 -12.25 -1.38 13.68
C HIS A 44 -11.73 -1.22 12.25
N ALA A 45 -10.60 -0.55 12.03
CA ALA A 45 -10.03 -0.30 10.70
C ALA A 45 -9.81 -1.57 9.85
N PRO A 46 -9.35 -2.71 10.39
CA PRO A 46 -9.18 -3.93 9.58
C PRO A 46 -10.50 -4.52 9.06
N LEU A 47 -11.61 -4.31 9.76
CA LEU A 47 -12.92 -4.89 9.43
C LEU A 47 -13.80 -3.92 8.63
N PHE A 48 -13.72 -2.62 8.93
CA PHE A 48 -14.54 -1.58 8.33
C PHE A 48 -13.70 -0.42 7.76
N PRO A 49 -12.68 -0.70 6.93
CA PRO A 49 -11.71 0.33 6.51
C PRO A 49 -12.35 1.44 5.68
N LEU A 50 -13.29 1.11 4.80
CA LEU A 50 -13.93 2.09 3.92
C LEU A 50 -14.85 3.02 4.70
N GLN A 51 -15.68 2.45 5.58
CA GLN A 51 -16.63 3.20 6.39
C GLN A 51 -15.90 4.08 7.40
N LEU A 52 -14.84 3.57 8.04
CA LEU A 52 -14.04 4.35 8.98
C LEU A 52 -13.27 5.47 8.27
N TYR A 53 -12.72 5.20 7.08
CA TYR A 53 -12.05 6.24 6.28
C TYR A 53 -13.04 7.32 5.85
N ALA A 54 -14.24 6.93 5.41
CA ALA A 54 -15.30 7.88 5.05
C ALA A 54 -15.79 8.69 6.26
N LEU A 55 -15.92 8.09 7.46
CA LEU A 55 -16.24 8.80 8.70
C LEU A 55 -15.17 9.82 9.08
N ALA A 56 -13.89 9.40 9.06
CA ALA A 56 -12.77 10.27 9.35
C ALA A 56 -12.70 11.43 8.33
N ALA A 57 -12.94 11.13 7.06
CA ALA A 57 -12.97 12.10 5.97
C ALA A 57 -14.11 13.12 6.13
N HIS A 58 -15.32 12.64 6.43
CA HIS A 58 -16.52 13.47 6.62
C HIS A 58 -16.30 14.57 7.67
N TYR A 59 -15.61 14.23 8.76
CA TYR A 59 -15.29 15.16 9.85
C TYR A 59 -13.88 15.77 9.77
N ASP A 60 -13.15 15.53 8.68
CA ASP A 60 -11.77 15.98 8.47
C ASP A 60 -10.80 15.61 9.62
N ILE A 61 -10.95 14.39 10.15
CA ILE A 61 -10.11 13.77 11.18
C ILE A 61 -8.94 13.08 10.49
N PHE A 62 -8.00 13.88 9.99
CA PHE A 62 -6.87 13.41 9.20
C PHE A 62 -6.05 12.31 9.89
N ASP A 63 -5.76 12.48 11.18
CA ASP A 63 -4.95 11.53 11.95
C ASP A 63 -5.58 10.13 12.06
N LEU A 64 -6.91 10.03 11.91
CA LEU A 64 -7.62 8.75 11.88
C LEU A 64 -7.69 8.19 10.46
N ALA A 65 -7.83 9.05 9.46
CA ALA A 65 -7.87 8.66 8.05
C ALA A 65 -6.54 8.05 7.58
N VAL A 66 -5.40 8.59 8.00
CA VAL A 66 -4.06 8.12 7.60
C VAL A 66 -3.84 6.63 7.91
N PRO A 67 -3.93 6.16 9.17
CA PRO A 67 -3.72 4.75 9.48
C PRO A 67 -4.82 3.86 8.87
N THR A 68 -6.06 4.35 8.80
CA THR A 68 -7.17 3.61 8.16
C THR A 68 -6.92 3.38 6.67
N SER A 69 -6.32 4.34 5.96
CA SER A 69 -6.05 4.26 4.52
C SER A 69 -5.15 3.08 4.13
N SER A 70 -4.28 2.62 5.03
CA SER A 70 -3.41 1.46 4.79
C SER A 70 -4.19 0.17 4.58
N HIS A 71 -5.36 0.03 5.22
CA HIS A 71 -6.25 -1.10 5.08
C HIS A 71 -7.08 -1.05 3.77
N LEU A 72 -7.04 0.08 3.05
CA LEU A 72 -7.70 0.24 1.76
C LEU A 72 -6.81 -0.10 0.57
N LEU A 73 -5.53 -0.41 0.76
CA LEU A 73 -4.63 -0.69 -0.37
C LEU A 73 -5.06 -1.87 -1.25
N ALA A 74 -5.70 -2.88 -0.64
CA ALA A 74 -6.28 -4.02 -1.32
C ALA A 74 -7.73 -3.77 -1.80
N PHE A 75 -8.34 -2.63 -1.43
CA PHE A 75 -9.70 -2.32 -1.79
C PHE A 75 -9.80 -1.89 -3.26
N PRO A 76 -10.67 -2.53 -4.07
CA PRO A 76 -10.87 -2.13 -5.46
C PRO A 76 -11.65 -0.81 -5.52
N LEU A 77 -11.00 0.27 -5.99
CA LEU A 77 -11.61 1.60 -6.08
C LEU A 77 -12.86 1.64 -6.97
N SER A 78 -13.03 0.68 -7.88
CA SER A 78 -14.25 0.53 -8.69
C SER A 78 -15.49 0.12 -7.90
N ARG A 79 -15.34 -0.35 -6.65
CA ARG A 79 -16.45 -0.69 -5.74
C ARG A 79 -16.90 0.47 -4.85
N LEU A 80 -16.35 1.67 -5.03
CA LEU A 80 -16.85 2.85 -4.34
C LEU A 80 -18.26 3.16 -4.81
N THR A 81 -19.19 3.36 -3.86
CA THR A 81 -20.55 3.82 -4.14
C THR A 81 -20.63 5.34 -4.05
N ASP A 82 -21.58 5.94 -4.76
CA ASP A 82 -21.79 7.39 -4.75
C ASP A 82 -22.03 7.92 -3.33
N GLU A 83 -22.78 7.18 -2.51
CA GLU A 83 -23.04 7.50 -1.09
C GLU A 83 -21.75 7.63 -0.26
N VAL A 84 -20.81 6.68 -0.44
CA VAL A 84 -19.53 6.70 0.27
C VAL A 84 -18.64 7.83 -0.24
N VAL A 85 -18.66 8.06 -1.55
CA VAL A 85 -17.89 9.14 -2.19
C VAL A 85 -18.38 10.51 -1.70
N GLU A 86 -19.69 10.71 -1.63
CA GLU A 86 -20.30 11.94 -1.11
C GLU A 86 -19.94 12.15 0.37
N ARG A 87 -20.06 11.10 1.20
CA ARG A 87 -19.71 11.17 2.62
C ARG A 87 -18.24 11.51 2.84
N MET A 88 -17.34 10.91 2.05
CA MET A 88 -15.89 11.11 2.12
C MET A 88 -15.46 12.50 1.62
N GLY A 89 -16.14 13.02 0.61
CA GLY A 89 -15.80 14.28 -0.04
C GLY A 89 -14.56 14.23 -0.93
N ALA A 90 -14.45 15.22 -1.81
CA ALA A 90 -13.46 15.25 -2.89
C ALA A 90 -11.99 15.23 -2.40
N THR A 91 -11.70 15.86 -1.25
CA THR A 91 -10.34 15.95 -0.71
C THR A 91 -9.79 14.58 -0.32
N TYR A 92 -10.56 13.80 0.44
CA TYR A 92 -10.15 12.46 0.89
C TYR A 92 -10.27 11.44 -0.24
N LEU A 93 -11.24 11.58 -1.15
CA LEU A 93 -11.29 10.80 -2.37
C LEU A 93 -9.99 10.94 -3.18
N LYS A 94 -9.57 12.20 -3.43
CA LYS A 94 -8.30 12.47 -4.12
C LYS A 94 -7.12 11.84 -3.38
N ARG A 95 -7.04 11.97 -2.05
CA ARG A 95 -5.97 11.35 -1.25
C ARG A 95 -5.93 9.83 -1.44
N LEU A 96 -7.08 9.16 -1.40
CA LEU A 96 -7.19 7.71 -1.61
C LEU A 96 -6.71 7.30 -3.02
N PHE A 97 -7.17 7.98 -4.07
CA PHE A 97 -6.69 7.69 -5.44
C PHE A 97 -5.18 7.92 -5.58
N PHE A 98 -4.65 9.02 -5.04
CA PHE A 98 -3.21 9.31 -5.06
C PHE A 98 -2.40 8.29 -4.26
N LEU A 99 -2.95 7.72 -3.19
CA LEU A 99 -2.32 6.63 -2.46
C LEU A 99 -2.19 5.38 -3.35
N HIS A 100 -3.28 4.95 -4.00
CA HIS A 100 -3.27 3.79 -4.89
C HIS A 100 -2.37 3.99 -6.11
N PHE A 101 -2.59 5.05 -6.88
CA PHE A 101 -1.81 5.32 -8.08
C PHE A 101 -0.36 5.65 -7.75
N GLY A 102 -0.11 6.41 -6.68
CA GLY A 102 1.24 6.76 -6.25
C GLY A 102 2.07 5.52 -5.88
N ARG A 103 1.47 4.55 -5.19
CA ARG A 103 2.11 3.27 -4.88
C ARG A 103 2.31 2.41 -6.13
N ALA A 104 1.31 2.35 -7.01
CA ALA A 104 1.42 1.63 -8.27
C ALA A 104 2.57 2.16 -9.15
N GLU A 105 2.66 3.48 -9.31
CA GLU A 105 3.74 4.13 -10.05
C GLU A 105 5.10 4.01 -9.37
N ALA A 106 5.14 4.04 -8.03
CA ALA A 106 6.36 3.73 -7.29
C ALA A 106 6.85 2.31 -7.57
N LEU A 107 5.96 1.31 -7.54
CA LEU A 107 6.31 -0.08 -7.81
C LEU A 107 6.86 -0.26 -9.23
N LYS A 108 6.21 0.32 -10.24
CA LYS A 108 6.70 0.27 -11.64
C LYS A 108 8.10 0.86 -11.78
N ARG A 109 8.40 1.99 -11.13
CA ARG A 109 9.74 2.59 -11.13
C ARG A 109 10.78 1.70 -10.46
N VAL A 110 10.42 1.07 -9.35
CA VAL A 110 11.30 0.12 -8.64
C VAL A 110 11.53 -1.13 -9.47
N LEU A 111 10.56 -1.60 -10.26
CA LEU A 111 10.69 -2.79 -11.12
C LEU A 111 11.54 -2.54 -12.37
N GLY A 112 11.48 -1.35 -12.96
CA GLY A 112 12.05 -1.06 -14.29
C GLY A 112 13.53 -1.41 -14.49
N PRO A 113 14.47 -0.96 -13.63
CA PRO A 113 15.89 -1.19 -13.85
C PRO A 113 16.28 -2.67 -13.77
N PRO A 114 17.00 -3.24 -14.76
CA PRO A 114 17.50 -4.62 -14.72
C PRO A 114 18.68 -4.79 -13.75
N PRO A 115 19.13 -6.04 -13.49
CA PRO A 115 20.40 -6.29 -12.80
C PRO A 115 21.57 -5.61 -13.52
N HIS A 116 22.54 -5.10 -12.76
CA HIS A 116 23.71 -4.45 -13.34
C HIS A 116 24.60 -5.47 -14.07
N PRO A 117 25.07 -5.16 -15.29
CA PRO A 117 26.00 -6.04 -16.00
C PRO A 117 27.35 -6.10 -15.29
N HIS A 118 28.07 -7.19 -15.49
CA HIS A 118 29.45 -7.36 -15.01
C HIS A 118 30.43 -7.37 -16.20
N PRO A 119 31.74 -7.12 -15.98
CA PRO A 119 32.73 -7.24 -17.04
C PRO A 119 32.66 -8.63 -17.73
N PRO A 120 32.77 -8.72 -19.07
CA PRO A 120 32.69 -10.00 -19.78
C PRO A 120 33.73 -11.01 -19.28
N THR A 121 33.32 -12.27 -19.17
CA THR A 121 34.20 -13.40 -18.82
C THR A 121 34.23 -14.42 -19.96
N PRO A 122 35.19 -15.37 -19.97
CA PRO A 122 35.22 -16.42 -20.99
C PRO A 122 33.95 -17.27 -21.08
N THR A 123 33.17 -17.33 -20.00
CA THR A 123 31.94 -18.14 -19.87
C THR A 123 30.66 -17.30 -19.87
N CYS A 124 30.76 -15.98 -19.90
CA CYS A 124 29.61 -15.07 -19.89
C CYS A 124 29.94 -13.78 -20.66
N ASP A 125 29.41 -13.71 -21.87
CA ASP A 125 29.58 -12.59 -22.77
C ASP A 125 28.41 -11.59 -22.68
N PHE A 126 28.50 -10.52 -23.44
CA PHE A 126 27.46 -9.48 -23.47
C PHE A 126 26.10 -10.00 -23.95
N GLN A 127 26.07 -11.00 -24.86
CA GLN A 127 24.80 -11.57 -25.34
C GLN A 127 24.08 -12.34 -24.23
N SER A 128 24.83 -13.11 -23.45
CA SER A 128 24.30 -13.83 -22.28
C SER A 128 23.72 -12.86 -21.25
N GLN A 129 24.42 -11.76 -20.96
CA GLN A 129 23.94 -10.72 -20.04
C GLN A 129 22.69 -10.00 -20.57
N LYS A 130 22.62 -9.74 -21.89
CA LYS A 130 21.42 -9.17 -22.52
C LYS A 130 20.21 -10.13 -22.45
N GLY A 131 20.46 -11.43 -22.45
CA GLY A 131 19.45 -12.46 -22.16
C GLY A 131 18.81 -12.26 -20.78
N LEU A 132 19.62 -12.07 -19.74
CA LEU A 132 19.14 -11.76 -18.39
C LEU A 132 18.33 -10.45 -18.35
N SER A 133 18.81 -9.39 -18.99
CA SER A 133 18.07 -8.11 -19.03
C SER A 133 16.69 -8.26 -19.69
N ARG A 134 16.58 -9.08 -20.75
CA ARG A 134 15.29 -9.37 -21.42
C ARG A 134 14.37 -10.21 -20.54
N ALA A 135 14.90 -11.25 -19.89
CA ALA A 135 14.12 -12.08 -18.96
C ALA A 135 13.61 -11.24 -17.77
N TRP A 136 14.43 -10.34 -17.24
CA TRP A 136 14.02 -9.36 -16.24
C TRP A 136 12.91 -8.44 -16.75
N ALA A 137 13.07 -7.86 -17.94
CA ALA A 137 12.08 -6.97 -18.53
C ALA A 137 10.73 -7.68 -18.72
N LEU A 138 10.74 -8.94 -19.14
CA LEU A 138 9.53 -9.74 -19.29
C LEU A 138 8.87 -10.02 -17.93
N ALA A 139 9.63 -10.51 -16.95
CA ALA A 139 9.09 -10.81 -15.62
C ALA A 139 8.52 -9.56 -14.93
N THR A 140 9.23 -8.44 -15.03
CA THR A 140 8.78 -7.17 -14.44
C THR A 140 7.63 -6.54 -15.20
N ALA A 141 7.50 -6.76 -16.52
CA ALA A 141 6.31 -6.35 -17.27
C ALA A 141 5.03 -7.07 -16.80
N TYR A 142 5.11 -8.37 -16.51
CA TYR A 142 3.97 -9.11 -15.94
C TYR A 142 3.60 -8.59 -14.55
N LEU A 143 4.58 -8.33 -13.69
CA LEU A 143 4.36 -7.71 -12.38
C LEU A 143 3.80 -6.28 -12.51
N ALA A 144 4.26 -5.52 -13.51
CA ALA A 144 3.80 -4.16 -13.80
C ALA A 144 2.36 -4.11 -14.34
N TRP A 145 1.89 -5.21 -14.96
CA TRP A 145 0.53 -5.34 -15.48
C TRP A 145 -0.49 -5.60 -14.37
N ASP A 146 -0.21 -6.52 -13.45
CA ASP A 146 -1.04 -6.79 -12.26
C ASP A 146 -0.54 -6.01 -11.03
N VAL A 147 -0.21 -4.73 -11.21
CA VAL A 147 0.26 -3.90 -10.09
C VAL A 147 -0.87 -3.68 -9.11
N ARG A 148 -0.64 -4.14 -7.87
CA ARG A 148 -1.53 -3.88 -6.75
C ARG A 148 -0.81 -3.07 -5.68
N PRO A 149 -1.44 -2.02 -5.11
CA PRO A 149 -0.81 -1.20 -4.08
C PRO A 149 -0.44 -1.97 -2.81
N ASP A 150 -1.08 -3.10 -2.54
CA ASP A 150 -0.87 -4.00 -1.41
C ASP A 150 0.14 -5.12 -1.67
N MET A 151 0.79 -5.15 -2.84
CA MET A 151 1.74 -6.21 -3.19
C MET A 151 2.84 -6.35 -2.12
N SER A 152 3.05 -7.57 -1.62
CA SER A 152 4.02 -7.84 -0.56
C SER A 152 5.45 -7.95 -1.11
N THR A 153 6.46 -7.69 -0.27
CA THR A 153 7.87 -7.93 -0.61
C THR A 153 8.15 -9.39 -0.94
N ASN A 154 7.49 -10.31 -0.22
CA ASN A 154 7.64 -11.75 -0.45
C ASN A 154 7.09 -12.14 -1.83
N SER A 155 5.95 -11.58 -2.24
CA SER A 155 5.37 -11.82 -3.57
C SER A 155 6.33 -11.40 -4.68
N LEU A 156 6.96 -10.24 -4.55
CA LEU A 156 7.96 -9.75 -5.52
C LEU A 156 9.19 -10.66 -5.58
N GLU A 157 9.69 -11.07 -4.41
CA GLU A 157 10.86 -11.92 -4.30
C GLU A 157 10.61 -13.32 -4.90
N SER A 158 9.48 -13.94 -4.55
CA SER A 158 9.08 -15.24 -5.10
C SER A 158 8.87 -15.20 -6.61
N ALA A 159 8.43 -14.07 -7.17
CA ALA A 159 8.25 -13.93 -8.62
C ALA A 159 9.58 -13.79 -9.39
N LEU A 160 10.61 -13.18 -8.77
CA LEU A 160 11.86 -12.83 -9.45
C LEU A 160 13.01 -13.80 -9.18
N ARG A 161 13.04 -14.47 -8.02
CA ARG A 161 14.09 -15.46 -7.68
C ARG A 161 14.23 -16.61 -8.69
N PRO A 162 13.16 -17.17 -9.29
CA PRO A 162 13.28 -18.25 -10.27
C PRO A 162 14.08 -17.89 -11.53
N LEU A 163 14.29 -16.59 -11.82
CA LEU A 163 15.18 -16.17 -12.90
C LEU A 163 16.63 -16.66 -12.69
N ALA A 164 17.05 -16.89 -11.45
CA ALA A 164 18.40 -17.37 -11.12
C ALA A 164 18.62 -18.85 -11.53
N GLU A 165 17.55 -19.65 -11.55
CA GLU A 165 17.60 -21.09 -11.89
C GLU A 165 18.00 -21.31 -13.36
N HIS A 166 17.74 -20.31 -14.20
CA HIS A 166 18.01 -20.34 -15.64
C HIS A 166 19.39 -19.75 -16.00
N LEU A 167 20.19 -19.34 -15.00
CA LEU A 167 21.51 -18.75 -15.19
C LEU A 167 22.61 -19.76 -14.88
N SER A 168 23.61 -19.87 -15.75
CA SER A 168 24.83 -20.66 -15.51
C SER A 168 25.95 -19.82 -14.88
N CYS A 169 25.98 -18.51 -15.11
CA CYS A 169 27.01 -17.61 -14.61
C CYS A 169 26.73 -17.13 -13.18
N ASP A 170 27.65 -17.39 -12.25
CA ASP A 170 27.50 -17.00 -10.84
C ASP A 170 27.54 -15.48 -10.63
N LEU A 171 28.27 -14.72 -11.45
CA LEU A 171 28.26 -13.26 -11.40
C LEU A 171 26.87 -12.69 -11.77
N CYS A 172 26.21 -13.28 -12.78
CA CYS A 172 24.85 -12.92 -13.15
C CYS A 172 23.84 -13.29 -12.04
N LYS A 173 23.99 -14.45 -11.41
CA LYS A 173 23.16 -14.86 -10.26
C LYS A 173 23.31 -13.88 -9.10
N ASN A 174 24.54 -13.49 -8.77
CA ASN A 174 24.81 -12.52 -7.70
C ASN A 174 24.21 -11.14 -8.03
N ALA A 175 24.43 -10.63 -9.25
CA ALA A 175 23.85 -9.37 -9.68
C ALA A 175 22.31 -9.38 -9.64
N LEU A 176 21.69 -10.50 -10.02
CA LEU A 176 20.24 -10.69 -9.92
C LEU A 176 19.78 -10.70 -8.44
N ASN A 177 20.42 -11.47 -7.58
CA ASN A 177 20.08 -11.55 -6.16
C ASN A 177 20.23 -10.19 -5.47
N ASP A 178 21.29 -9.46 -5.75
CA ASP A 178 21.51 -8.11 -5.22
C ASP A 178 20.46 -7.14 -5.75
N ARG A 179 20.07 -7.27 -7.02
CA ARG A 179 19.00 -6.47 -7.59
C ARG A 179 17.65 -6.74 -6.93
N VAL A 180 17.31 -7.99 -6.66
CA VAL A 180 16.07 -8.40 -5.97
C VAL A 180 16.06 -7.89 -4.53
N LYS A 181 17.17 -8.02 -3.80
CA LYS A 181 17.30 -7.45 -2.45
C LYS A 181 17.09 -5.93 -2.44
N ASN A 182 17.74 -5.22 -3.36
CA ASN A 182 17.60 -3.77 -3.49
C ASN A 182 16.15 -3.38 -3.84
N LEU A 183 15.49 -4.14 -4.71
CA LEU A 183 14.08 -3.96 -5.04
C LEU A 183 13.17 -4.11 -3.82
N VAL A 184 13.38 -5.17 -3.03
CA VAL A 184 12.61 -5.43 -1.81
C VAL A 184 12.79 -4.30 -0.79
N VAL A 185 14.02 -3.82 -0.59
CA VAL A 185 14.31 -2.69 0.31
C VAL A 185 13.67 -1.40 -0.21
N GLN A 186 13.79 -1.11 -1.50
CA GLN A 186 13.17 0.08 -2.10
C GLN A 186 11.65 0.04 -2.01
N TRP A 187 11.03 -1.14 -2.12
CA TRP A 187 9.59 -1.30 -1.99
C TRP A 187 9.10 -1.18 -0.55
N SER A 188 9.84 -1.74 0.42
CA SER A 188 9.45 -1.70 1.83
C SER A 188 9.42 -0.29 2.42
N ILE A 189 10.23 0.63 1.88
CA ILE A 189 10.24 2.05 2.29
C ILE A 189 9.19 2.91 1.59
N VAL A 190 8.45 2.38 0.59
CA VAL A 190 7.37 3.13 -0.06
C VAL A 190 6.22 3.32 0.93
N LYS A 191 5.90 4.59 1.21
CA LYS A 191 4.86 4.99 2.18
C LYS A 191 3.51 4.31 1.89
N VAL A 192 2.84 3.88 2.96
CA VAL A 192 1.61 3.06 2.96
C VAL A 192 0.35 3.89 3.29
N GLY A 193 0.48 5.10 3.85
CA GLY A 193 -0.63 6.01 4.15
C GLY A 193 -0.25 7.49 3.91
N ARG A 194 -1.24 8.33 3.57
CA ARG A 194 -1.09 9.77 3.29
C ARG A 194 -2.24 10.60 3.82
#